data_AF-A0A099T252-F1
#
_entry.id   AF-A0A099T252-F1
#
_cell.length_a   1.000
_cell.length_b   1.000
_cell.length_c   1.000
_cell.angle_alpha   90.00
_cell.angle_beta   90.00
_cell.angle_gamma   90.00
#
_symmetry.space_group_name_H-M   'P 1'
#
loop_
_entity.id
_entity.type
_entity.pdbx_description
1 polymer ?
#
loop_
_entity_poly.entity_id
_entity_poly.type
_entity_poly.pdbx_seq_one_letter_code
_entity_poly.pdbx_strand_id
1 'polypeptide(L)'
;MIEFDIYKKEIKQLEHKANMMRDMHSYQFQKYEWLSKFFSLMIIALSAIVSVLAIVDPSIFSIDRNYIDSFRNLIAILAFIIFLISLIDKIYGINENARKHEQAVKVMTDFIVECNNFRKLETNSCGKEEIKLKVDSLEAQYSLINQMNPFPVISDEDFIKAKKKHLLKVEISKKLSKNPHEEIDDYVNKRWLINALKWMRGLLF
;
A
#
# COMPACT_ATOMS: atom_id res chain seq x y z
N MET A 1 -11.98 -40.33 1.39
CA MET A 1 -10.62 -39.77 1.35
C MET A 1 -10.46 -38.80 0.18
N ILE A 2 -10.77 -39.21 -1.06
CA ILE A 2 -10.65 -38.39 -2.29
C ILE A 2 -11.43 -37.06 -2.23
N GLU A 3 -12.69 -37.05 -1.79
CA GLU A 3 -13.51 -35.82 -1.72
C GLU A 3 -13.01 -34.81 -0.67
N PHE A 4 -12.38 -35.28 0.39
CA PHE A 4 -11.87 -34.39 1.44
C PHE A 4 -10.63 -33.61 0.98
N ASP A 5 -9.81 -34.24 0.14
CA ASP A 5 -8.68 -33.58 -0.51
C ASP A 5 -9.15 -32.53 -1.53
N ILE A 6 -10.34 -32.70 -2.13
CA ILE A 6 -10.96 -31.70 -3.01
C ILE A 6 -11.30 -30.44 -2.21
N TYR A 7 -12.03 -30.56 -1.10
CA TYR A 7 -12.38 -29.41 -0.25
C TYR A 7 -11.13 -28.70 0.32
N LYS A 8 -10.12 -29.46 0.75
CA LYS A 8 -8.84 -28.87 1.18
C LYS A 8 -8.16 -28.08 0.07
N LYS A 9 -8.26 -28.54 -1.18
CA LYS A 9 -7.70 -27.86 -2.34
C LYS A 9 -8.46 -26.58 -2.66
N GLU A 10 -9.79 -26.60 -2.59
CA GLU A 10 -10.65 -25.43 -2.81
C GLU A 10 -10.36 -24.32 -1.79
N ILE A 11 -10.31 -24.65 -0.50
CA ILE A 11 -9.99 -23.68 0.55
C ILE A 11 -8.60 -23.10 0.37
N LYS A 12 -7.63 -23.93 -0.03
CA LYS A 12 -6.27 -23.45 -0.35
C LYS A 12 -6.26 -22.50 -1.55
N GLN A 13 -7.15 -22.69 -2.53
CA GLN A 13 -7.30 -21.75 -3.64
C GLN A 13 -7.91 -20.42 -3.20
N LEU A 14 -8.95 -20.44 -2.35
CA LEU A 14 -9.54 -19.23 -1.76
C LEU A 14 -8.51 -18.47 -0.95
N GLU A 15 -7.77 -19.16 -0.08
CA GLU A 15 -6.68 -18.60 0.71
C GLU A 15 -5.58 -17.99 -0.18
N HIS A 16 -5.24 -18.64 -1.30
CA HIS A 16 -4.25 -18.12 -2.23
C HIS A 16 -4.73 -16.83 -2.91
N LYS A 17 -5.98 -16.78 -3.37
CA LYS A 17 -6.59 -15.58 -3.96
C LYS A 17 -6.63 -14.43 -2.95
N ALA A 18 -7.06 -14.71 -1.72
CA ALA A 18 -7.09 -13.73 -0.63
C ALA A 18 -5.69 -13.22 -0.25
N ASN A 19 -4.69 -14.09 -0.18
CA ASN A 19 -3.30 -13.69 0.06
C ASN A 19 -2.77 -12.75 -1.03
N MET A 20 -3.08 -13.03 -2.30
CA MET A 20 -2.69 -12.18 -3.42
C MET A 20 -3.36 -10.81 -3.32
N MET A 21 -4.67 -10.77 -3.06
CA MET A 21 -5.41 -9.52 -2.86
C MET A 21 -4.88 -8.72 -1.66
N ARG A 22 -4.61 -9.37 -0.53
CA ARG A 22 -4.01 -8.74 0.65
C ARG A 22 -2.67 -8.09 0.30
N ASP A 23 -1.78 -8.80 -0.39
CA ASP A 23 -0.48 -8.28 -0.77
C ASP A 23 -0.61 -7.08 -1.75
N MET A 24 -1.64 -7.09 -2.62
CA MET A 24 -1.96 -5.96 -3.51
C MET A 24 -2.44 -4.73 -2.73
N HIS A 25 -3.41 -4.88 -1.83
CA HIS A 25 -3.88 -3.78 -0.99
C HIS A 25 -2.78 -3.27 -0.05
N SER A 26 -1.92 -4.15 0.46
CA SER A 26 -0.77 -3.76 1.27
C SER A 26 0.23 -2.90 0.49
N TYR A 27 0.50 -3.26 -0.78
CA TYR A 27 1.34 -2.46 -1.65
C TYR A 27 0.77 -1.05 -1.89
N GLN A 28 -0.52 -0.97 -2.18
CA GLN A 28 -1.18 0.32 -2.41
C GLN A 28 -1.27 1.16 -1.14
N PHE A 29 -1.56 0.54 0.00
CA PHE A 29 -1.51 1.21 1.30
C PHE A 29 -0.16 1.89 1.53
N GLN A 30 0.94 1.15 1.38
CA GLN A 30 2.30 1.69 1.56
C GLN A 30 2.58 2.87 0.60
N LYS A 31 2.13 2.77 -0.65
CA LYS A 31 2.29 3.83 -1.66
C LYS A 31 1.56 5.11 -1.25
N TYR A 32 0.28 5.01 -0.88
CA TYR A 32 -0.52 6.17 -0.49
C TYR A 32 -0.10 6.73 0.88
N GLU A 33 0.27 5.87 1.83
CA GLU A 33 0.79 6.30 3.14
C GLU A 33 2.10 7.09 2.97
N TRP A 34 3.02 6.61 2.13
CA TRP A 34 4.25 7.32 1.85
C TRP A 34 3.99 8.66 1.16
N LEU A 35 3.08 8.70 0.19
CA LEU A 35 2.71 9.93 -0.51
C LEU A 35 2.08 10.97 0.44
N SER A 36 1.18 10.53 1.32
CA SER A 36 0.57 11.37 2.35
C SER A 36 1.61 11.95 3.31
N LYS A 37 2.52 11.09 3.81
CA LYS A 37 3.61 11.52 4.70
C LYS A 37 4.54 12.51 3.99
N PHE A 38 4.84 12.28 2.72
CA PHE A 38 5.67 13.17 1.92
C PHE A 38 5.04 14.55 1.77
N PHE A 39 3.76 14.63 1.38
CA PHE A 39 3.05 15.91 1.27
C PHE A 39 2.95 16.63 2.62
N SER A 40 2.64 15.89 3.68
CA SER A 40 2.59 16.44 5.04
C SER A 40 3.93 17.05 5.45
N LEU A 41 5.04 16.35 5.18
CA LEU A 41 6.39 16.83 5.49
C LEU A 41 6.76 18.05 4.65
N MET A 42 6.41 18.07 3.37
CA MET A 42 6.60 19.25 2.50
C MET A 42 5.84 20.46 3.00
N ILE A 43 4.58 20.30 3.39
CA ILE A 43 3.76 21.37 3.98
C ILE A 43 4.42 21.91 5.24
N ILE A 44 4.86 21.04 6.15
CA ILE A 44 5.53 21.46 7.40
C ILE A 44 6.83 22.21 7.10
N ALA A 45 7.67 21.69 6.21
CA ALA A 45 8.94 22.31 5.86
C ALA A 45 8.75 23.69 5.21
N LEU A 46 7.85 23.79 4.22
CA LEU A 46 7.53 25.06 3.57
C LEU A 46 6.89 26.05 4.54
N SER A 47 6.01 25.58 5.43
CA SER A 47 5.39 26.44 6.44
C SER A 47 6.44 27.00 7.41
N ALA A 48 7.40 26.18 7.85
CA ALA A 48 8.50 26.63 8.69
C ALA A 48 9.36 27.70 7.98
N ILE A 49 9.67 27.49 6.70
CA ILE A 49 10.39 28.49 5.87
C ILE A 49 9.59 29.79 5.81
N VAL A 50 8.30 29.72 5.48
CA VAL A 50 7.41 30.89 5.42
C VAL A 50 7.35 31.62 6.76
N SER A 51 7.21 30.91 7.88
CA SER A 51 7.19 31.52 9.21
C SER A 51 8.50 32.23 9.55
N VAL A 52 9.65 31.62 9.24
CA VAL A 52 10.96 32.26 9.45
C VAL A 52 11.09 33.50 8.57
N LEU A 53 10.78 33.40 7.28
CA LEU A 53 10.85 34.52 6.34
C LEU A 53 9.89 35.66 6.70
N ALA A 54 8.73 35.35 7.28
CA ALA A 54 7.75 36.36 7.69
C ALA A 54 8.18 37.14 8.94
N ILE A 55 8.96 36.53 9.84
CA ILE A 55 9.44 37.17 11.07
C ILE A 55 10.73 37.97 10.84
N VAL A 56 11.61 37.48 9.96
CA VAL A 56 12.88 38.16 9.71
C VAL A 56 12.63 39.48 8.98
N ASP A 57 13.03 40.58 9.61
CA ASP A 57 13.01 41.90 8.99
C ASP A 57 13.93 41.88 7.74
N PRO A 58 13.44 42.30 6.55
CA PRO A 58 14.24 42.35 5.32
C PRO A 58 15.56 43.10 5.48
N SER A 59 15.63 44.05 6.42
CA SER A 59 16.85 44.79 6.75
C SER A 59 17.98 43.92 7.32
N ILE A 60 17.67 42.78 7.97
CA ILE A 60 18.66 41.84 8.54
C ILE A 60 19.47 41.14 7.44
N PHE A 61 18.87 40.91 6.27
CA PHE A 61 19.55 40.30 5.13
C PHE A 61 20.27 41.31 4.22
N SER A 62 20.34 42.59 4.61
CA SER A 62 20.92 43.67 3.77
C SER A 62 20.27 43.75 2.39
N ILE A 63 18.96 43.43 2.31
CA ILE A 63 18.18 43.48 1.08
C ILE A 63 17.93 44.95 0.75
N ASP A 64 18.42 45.40 -0.40
CA ASP A 64 18.20 46.77 -0.88
C ASP A 64 16.69 47.06 -0.96
N ARG A 65 16.28 48.32 -0.71
CA ARG A 65 14.85 48.70 -0.60
C ARG A 65 14.04 48.29 -1.85
N ASN A 66 14.70 48.20 -3.00
CA ASN A 66 14.10 47.76 -4.27
C ASN A 66 13.69 46.28 -4.30
N TYR A 67 14.21 45.43 -3.40
CA TYR A 67 13.92 43.99 -3.37
C TYR A 67 12.96 43.58 -2.25
N ILE A 68 12.47 44.51 -1.43
CA ILE A 68 11.49 44.24 -0.37
C ILE A 68 10.20 43.66 -0.96
N ASP A 69 9.73 44.21 -2.08
CA ASP A 69 8.54 43.69 -2.79
C ASP A 69 8.77 42.30 -3.35
N SER A 70 9.99 42.02 -3.85
CA SER A 70 10.36 40.68 -4.32
C SER A 70 10.37 39.66 -3.18
N PHE A 71 10.84 40.05 -1.99
CA PHE A 71 10.82 39.22 -0.79
C PHE A 71 9.39 38.91 -0.32
N ARG A 72 8.50 39.90 -0.30
CA ARG A 72 7.08 39.69 0.03
C ARG A 72 6.38 38.79 -0.99
N ASN A 73 6.68 38.97 -2.28
CA ASN A 73 6.15 38.12 -3.34
C ASN A 73 6.62 36.66 -3.19
N LEU A 74 7.87 36.44 -2.80
CA LEU A 74 8.39 35.09 -2.53
C LEU A 74 7.58 34.39 -1.42
N ILE A 75 7.33 35.09 -0.30
CA ILE A 75 6.52 34.56 0.81
C ILE A 75 5.11 34.20 0.32
N ALA A 76 4.48 35.09 -0.46
CA ALA A 76 3.15 34.84 -1.02
C ALA A 76 3.12 33.63 -1.97
N ILE A 77 4.13 33.47 -2.83
CA ILE A 77 4.26 32.33 -3.73
C ILE A 77 4.43 31.03 -2.94
N LEU A 78 5.29 31.01 -1.91
CA LEU A 78 5.49 29.83 -1.07
C LEU A 78 4.19 29.45 -0.33
N ALA A 79 3.47 30.42 0.22
CA ALA A 79 2.17 30.19 0.86
C ALA A 79 1.14 29.63 -0.14
N PHE A 80 1.14 30.13 -1.38
CA PHE A 80 0.28 29.62 -2.43
C PHE A 80 0.63 28.17 -2.84
N ILE A 81 1.91 27.82 -2.89
CA ILE A 81 2.35 26.44 -3.14
C ILE A 81 1.88 25.50 -2.02
N ILE A 82 2.01 25.91 -0.76
CA ILE A 82 1.50 25.14 0.40
C ILE A 82 -0.01 24.88 0.25
N PHE A 83 -0.77 25.91 -0.13
CA PHE A 83 -2.20 25.78 -0.39
C PHE A 83 -2.49 24.78 -1.51
N LEU A 84 -1.80 24.85 -2.64
CA LEU A 84 -1.98 23.92 -3.76
C LEU A 84 -1.68 22.47 -3.36
N ILE A 85 -0.59 22.22 -2.64
CA ILE A 85 -0.25 20.88 -2.15
C ILE A 85 -1.35 20.34 -1.23
N SER A 86 -1.86 21.19 -0.33
CA SER A 86 -2.93 20.83 0.60
C SER A 86 -4.24 20.51 -0.14
N LEU A 87 -4.55 21.28 -1.19
CA LEU A 87 -5.71 21.07 -2.04
C LEU A 87 -5.61 19.76 -2.84
N ILE A 88 -4.43 19.43 -3.36
CA ILE A 88 -4.17 18.15 -4.04
C ILE A 88 -4.39 16.98 -3.08
N ASP A 89 -3.81 17.01 -1.87
CA ASP A 89 -4.00 15.94 -0.88
C ASP A 89 -5.49 15.72 -0.58
N LYS A 90 -6.25 16.82 -0.46
CA LYS A 90 -7.69 16.78 -0.19
C LYS A 90 -8.52 16.27 -1.36
N ILE A 91 -8.27 16.73 -2.59
CA ILE A 91 -9.03 16.34 -3.80
C ILE A 91 -8.79 14.88 -4.14
N TYR A 92 -7.53 14.44 -4.11
CA TYR A 92 -7.20 13.05 -4.42
C TYR A 92 -7.50 12.09 -3.27
N GLY A 93 -7.84 12.61 -2.09
CA GLY A 93 -8.21 11.80 -0.92
C GLY A 93 -7.14 10.78 -0.56
N ILE A 94 -5.86 11.15 -0.64
CA ILE A 94 -4.71 10.23 -0.53
C ILE A 94 -4.76 9.47 0.80
N ASN A 95 -5.01 10.19 1.89
CA ASN A 95 -5.21 9.62 3.22
C ASN A 95 -6.40 8.67 3.30
N GLU A 96 -7.53 9.04 2.69
CA GLU A 96 -8.73 8.21 2.69
C GLU A 96 -8.52 6.92 1.90
N ASN A 97 -7.86 7.00 0.74
CA ASN A 97 -7.49 5.84 -0.06
C ASN A 97 -6.52 4.91 0.68
N ALA A 98 -5.53 5.47 1.39
CA ALA A 98 -4.64 4.68 2.24
C ALA A 98 -5.45 3.89 3.28
N ARG A 99 -6.35 4.54 4.02
CA ARG A 99 -7.18 3.88 5.06
C ARG A 99 -8.07 2.78 4.48
N LYS A 100 -8.66 2.99 3.31
CA LYS A 100 -9.46 1.95 2.62
C LYS A 100 -8.62 0.73 2.23
N HIS A 101 -7.40 0.95 1.73
CA HIS A 101 -6.47 -0.15 1.47
C HIS A 101 -6.02 -0.86 2.76
N GLU A 102 -5.80 -0.14 3.85
CA GLU A 102 -5.49 -0.72 5.16
C GLU A 102 -6.64 -1.61 5.67
N GLN A 103 -7.88 -1.13 5.56
CA GLN A 103 -9.06 -1.91 5.90
C GLN A 103 -9.18 -3.18 5.05
N ALA A 104 -8.89 -3.08 3.74
CA ALA A 104 -8.84 -4.24 2.87
C ALA A 104 -7.81 -5.29 3.30
N VAL A 105 -6.63 -4.85 3.75
CA VAL A 105 -5.60 -5.75 4.29
C VAL A 105 -6.12 -6.48 5.53
N LYS A 106 -6.81 -5.78 6.44
CA LYS A 106 -7.38 -6.38 7.66
C LYS A 106 -8.43 -7.43 7.33
N VAL A 107 -9.43 -7.07 6.53
CA VAL A 107 -10.52 -7.99 6.11
C VAL A 107 -9.95 -9.24 5.41
N MET A 108 -8.99 -9.06 4.49
CA MET A 108 -8.37 -10.21 3.82
C MET A 108 -7.53 -11.06 4.77
N THR A 109 -6.89 -10.45 5.77
CA THR A 109 -6.13 -11.18 6.79
C THR A 109 -7.06 -12.03 7.65
N ASP A 110 -8.18 -11.47 8.11
CA ASP A 110 -9.17 -12.19 8.91
C ASP A 110 -9.73 -13.39 8.13
N PHE A 111 -10.06 -13.21 6.85
CA PHE A 111 -10.49 -14.30 5.98
C PHE A 111 -9.43 -15.40 5.80
N ILE A 112 -8.15 -15.03 5.65
CA ILE A 112 -7.03 -15.99 5.55
C ILE A 112 -6.87 -16.76 6.87
N VAL A 113 -7.05 -16.11 8.01
CA VAL A 113 -7.00 -16.77 9.33
C VAL A 113 -8.15 -17.76 9.45
N GLU A 114 -9.36 -17.41 9.02
CA GLU A 114 -10.51 -18.31 9.00
C GLU A 114 -10.28 -19.55 8.13
N CYS A 115 -9.77 -19.36 6.90
CA CYS A 115 -9.37 -20.46 6.02
C CYS A 115 -8.33 -21.38 6.69
N ASN A 116 -7.34 -20.80 7.36
CA ASN A 116 -6.29 -21.55 8.04
C ASN A 116 -6.81 -22.32 9.26
N ASN A 117 -7.70 -21.71 10.06
CA ASN A 117 -8.32 -22.35 11.20
C ASN A 117 -9.16 -23.55 10.74
N PHE A 118 -9.94 -23.37 9.68
CA PHE A 118 -10.72 -24.47 9.11
C PHE A 118 -9.85 -25.62 8.60
N ARG A 119 -8.72 -25.32 7.95
CA ARG A 119 -7.75 -26.34 7.49
C ARG A 119 -7.02 -27.07 8.61
N LYS A 120 -6.85 -26.43 9.78
CA LYS A 120 -6.17 -26.97 10.96
C LYS A 120 -7.08 -27.77 11.87
N LEU A 121 -8.39 -27.48 11.89
CA LEU A 121 -9.36 -28.29 12.60
C LEU A 121 -9.25 -29.72 12.06
N GLU A 122 -9.03 -30.69 12.94
CA GLU A 122 -9.09 -32.11 12.59
C GLU A 122 -10.52 -32.42 12.16
N THR A 123 -10.74 -32.37 10.86
CA THR A 123 -11.96 -32.78 10.14
C THR A 123 -12.34 -34.25 10.35
N ASN A 124 -11.62 -34.97 11.19
CA ASN A 124 -11.98 -36.30 11.67
C ASN A 124 -13.24 -36.26 12.57
N SER A 125 -13.60 -35.07 13.10
CA SER A 125 -14.74 -34.88 14.01
C SER A 125 -16.01 -34.31 13.33
N CYS A 126 -15.91 -33.80 12.10
CA CYS A 126 -17.04 -33.18 11.38
C CYS A 126 -17.63 -34.13 10.34
N GLY A 127 -18.96 -34.17 10.26
CA GLY A 127 -19.67 -34.87 9.19
C GLY A 127 -19.38 -34.26 7.82
N LYS A 128 -19.49 -35.07 6.74
CA LYS A 128 -19.25 -34.63 5.36
C LYS A 128 -20.07 -33.41 4.95
N GLU A 129 -21.35 -33.38 5.33
CA GLU A 129 -22.26 -32.27 5.03
C GLU A 129 -21.83 -30.99 5.75
N GLU A 130 -21.30 -31.11 6.97
CA GLU A 130 -20.83 -29.97 7.74
C GLU A 130 -19.58 -29.33 7.12
N ILE A 131 -18.67 -30.15 6.58
CA ILE A 131 -17.49 -29.68 5.84
C ILE A 131 -17.91 -28.92 4.59
N LYS A 132 -18.85 -29.48 3.82
CA LYS A 132 -19.36 -28.84 2.60
C LYS A 132 -20.03 -27.50 2.92
N LEU A 133 -20.93 -27.46 3.90
CA LEU A 133 -21.59 -26.22 4.33
C LEU A 133 -20.59 -25.13 4.75
N LYS A 134 -19.48 -25.51 5.40
CA LYS A 134 -18.43 -24.57 5.77
C LYS A 134 -17.62 -24.08 4.57
N VAL A 135 -17.35 -24.91 3.58
CA VAL A 135 -16.71 -24.50 2.32
C VAL A 135 -17.61 -23.53 1.55
N ASP A 136 -18.89 -23.88 1.39
CA ASP A 136 -19.88 -23.02 0.74
C ASP A 136 -20.02 -21.66 1.45
N SER A 137 -19.95 -21.67 2.79
CA SER A 137 -19.90 -20.45 3.61
C SER A 137 -18.65 -19.61 3.33
N LEU A 138 -17.46 -20.22 3.26
CA LEU A 138 -16.22 -19.50 2.93
C LEU A 138 -16.26 -18.90 1.52
N GLU A 139 -16.82 -19.62 0.54
CA GLU A 139 -17.01 -19.08 -0.82
C GLU A 139 -17.98 -17.89 -0.83
N ALA A 140 -19.11 -18.02 -0.12
CA ALA A 140 -20.08 -16.94 0.01
C ALA A 140 -19.46 -15.71 0.70
N GLN A 141 -18.71 -15.91 1.79
CA GLN A 141 -17.99 -14.83 2.46
C GLN A 141 -16.96 -14.17 1.54
N TYR A 142 -16.15 -14.95 0.81
CA TYR A 142 -15.18 -14.40 -0.14
C TYR A 142 -15.85 -13.58 -1.24
N SER A 143 -16.97 -14.08 -1.78
CA SER A 143 -17.77 -13.36 -2.77
C SER A 143 -18.33 -12.06 -2.17
N LEU A 144 -18.84 -12.11 -0.94
CA LEU A 144 -19.37 -10.95 -0.24
C LEU A 144 -18.31 -9.88 -0.02
N ILE A 145 -17.11 -10.27 0.41
CA ILE A 145 -15.94 -9.39 0.58
C ILE A 145 -15.61 -8.66 -0.72
N ASN A 146 -15.68 -9.35 -1.87
CA ASN A 146 -15.43 -8.75 -3.18
C ASN A 146 -16.60 -7.88 -3.67
N GLN A 147 -17.85 -8.22 -3.33
CA GLN A 147 -19.06 -7.53 -3.80
C GLN A 147 -19.45 -6.31 -2.99
N MET A 148 -19.25 -6.34 -1.67
CA MET A 148 -19.57 -5.20 -0.78
C MET A 148 -18.72 -3.97 -1.09
N ASN A 149 -17.70 -4.11 -1.96
CA ASN A 149 -16.92 -3.05 -2.55
C ASN A 149 -16.46 -1.92 -1.59
N PRO A 150 -15.96 -2.22 -0.36
CA PRO A 150 -15.37 -1.17 0.46
C PRO A 150 -13.94 -0.83 0.00
N PHE A 151 -13.41 -1.56 -1.00
CA PHE A 151 -12.02 -1.48 -1.38
C PHE A 151 -11.81 -0.59 -2.61
N PRO A 152 -10.72 0.19 -2.65
CA PRO A 152 -10.42 1.01 -3.82
C PRO A 152 -10.11 0.11 -5.01
N VAL A 153 -10.61 0.50 -6.18
CA VAL A 153 -10.30 -0.19 -7.45
C VAL A 153 -8.80 -0.13 -7.68
N ILE A 154 -8.20 -1.29 -7.94
CA ILE A 154 -6.79 -1.39 -8.33
C ILE A 154 -6.75 -1.39 -9.85
N SER A 155 -5.96 -0.49 -10.44
CA SER A 155 -5.75 -0.48 -11.89
C SER A 155 -5.03 -1.75 -12.34
N ASP A 156 -5.27 -2.19 -13.58
CA ASP A 156 -4.61 -3.38 -14.14
C ASP A 156 -3.08 -3.28 -14.10
N GLU A 157 -2.53 -2.07 -14.29
CA GLU A 157 -1.10 -1.84 -14.17
C GLU A 157 -0.57 -2.11 -12.76
N ASP A 158 -1.25 -1.55 -11.75
CA ASP A 158 -0.86 -1.73 -10.36
C ASP A 158 -1.10 -3.17 -9.90
N PHE A 159 -2.14 -3.83 -10.43
CA PHE A 159 -2.38 -5.25 -10.26
C PHE A 159 -1.20 -6.08 -10.78
N ILE A 160 -0.73 -5.85 -12.01
CA ILE A 160 0.40 -6.58 -12.59
C ILE A 160 1.68 -6.34 -11.78
N LYS A 161 1.95 -5.08 -11.39
CA LYS A 161 3.12 -4.71 -10.56
C LYS A 161 3.09 -5.43 -9.22
N ALA A 162 1.94 -5.41 -8.53
CA ALA A 162 1.75 -6.05 -7.25
C ALA A 162 1.82 -7.58 -7.35
N LYS A 163 1.19 -8.18 -8.38
CA LYS A 163 1.27 -9.62 -8.65
C LYS A 163 2.71 -10.08 -8.87
N LYS A 164 3.50 -9.32 -9.64
CA LYS A 164 4.93 -9.62 -9.83
C LYS A 164 5.72 -9.55 -8.52
N LYS A 165 5.41 -8.58 -7.64
CA LYS A 165 6.05 -8.48 -6.31
C LYS A 165 5.65 -9.65 -5.41
N HIS A 166 4.38 -10.03 -5.43
CA HIS A 166 3.85 -11.18 -4.69
C HIS A 166 4.53 -12.50 -5.11
N LEU A 167 4.61 -12.78 -6.42
CA LEU A 167 5.26 -14.00 -6.91
C LEU A 167 6.74 -14.08 -6.52
N LEU A 168 7.46 -12.95 -6.60
CA LEU A 168 8.84 -12.86 -6.16
C LEU A 168 8.99 -13.10 -4.66
N LYS A 169 8.11 -12.53 -3.83
CA LYS A 169 8.06 -12.77 -2.39
C LYS A 169 7.84 -14.26 -2.07
N VAL A 170 6.93 -14.92 -2.80
CA VAL A 170 6.68 -16.36 -2.65
C VAL A 170 7.90 -17.19 -3.05
N GLU A 171 8.59 -16.83 -4.14
CA GLU A 171 9.81 -17.53 -4.57
C GLU A 171 10.94 -17.38 -3.55
N ILE A 172 11.20 -16.15 -3.09
CA ILE A 172 12.21 -15.87 -2.05
C ILE A 172 11.88 -16.65 -0.77
N SER A 173 10.61 -16.63 -0.34
CA SER A 173 10.17 -17.38 0.83
C SER A 173 10.44 -18.89 0.67
N LYS A 174 10.16 -19.48 -0.51
CA LYS A 174 10.45 -20.89 -0.78
C LYS A 174 11.94 -21.22 -0.75
N LYS A 175 12.79 -20.31 -1.26
CA LYS A 175 14.25 -20.48 -1.25
C LYS A 175 14.81 -20.38 0.17
N LEU A 176 14.38 -19.37 0.92
CA LEU A 176 14.78 -19.20 2.33
C LEU A 176 14.33 -20.36 3.22
N SER A 177 13.16 -20.95 2.97
CA SER A 177 12.74 -22.16 3.69
C SER A 177 13.62 -23.37 3.39
N LYS A 178 14.32 -23.40 2.25
CA LYS A 178 15.27 -24.48 1.90
C LYS A 178 16.68 -24.16 2.40
N ASN A 179 17.13 -22.92 2.24
CA ASN A 179 18.43 -22.43 2.67
C ASN A 179 18.28 -21.11 3.44
N PRO A 180 18.23 -21.16 4.79
CA PRO A 180 18.03 -19.96 5.61
C PRO A 180 19.16 -18.93 5.53
N HIS A 181 20.36 -19.34 5.11
CA HIS A 181 21.56 -18.50 5.05
C HIS A 181 21.86 -17.95 3.65
N GLU A 182 20.97 -18.14 2.67
CA GLU A 182 21.14 -17.60 1.31
C GLU A 182 21.00 -16.08 1.33
N GLU A 183 21.96 -15.35 0.74
CA GLU A 183 21.94 -13.89 0.69
C GLU A 183 20.78 -13.40 -0.20
N ILE A 184 19.87 -12.63 0.39
CA ILE A 184 18.65 -12.13 -0.28
C ILE A 184 18.98 -10.92 -1.18
N ASP A 185 20.09 -10.23 -0.93
CA ASP A 185 20.45 -8.96 -1.56
C ASP A 185 20.65 -9.08 -3.07
N ASP A 186 21.18 -10.18 -3.56
CA ASP A 186 21.35 -10.42 -5.01
C ASP A 186 20.02 -10.40 -5.79
N TYR A 187 18.91 -10.73 -5.12
CA TYR A 187 17.57 -10.76 -5.72
C TYR A 187 16.80 -9.44 -5.55
N VAL A 188 17.14 -8.64 -4.54
CA VAL A 188 16.44 -7.39 -4.19
C VAL A 188 17.16 -6.16 -4.77
N ASN A 189 18.50 -6.11 -4.73
CA ASN A 189 19.28 -4.91 -5.06
C ASN A 189 19.30 -4.56 -6.54
N LYS A 190 19.30 -5.54 -7.44
CA LYS A 190 19.25 -5.28 -8.89
C LYS A 190 18.00 -4.50 -9.30
N ARG A 191 16.94 -4.55 -8.50
CA ARG A 191 15.64 -3.94 -8.79
C ARG A 191 15.41 -2.60 -8.07
N TRP A 192 15.96 -2.42 -6.87
CA TRP A 192 15.90 -1.12 -6.17
C TRP A 192 16.65 -0.04 -6.95
N LEU A 193 17.87 -0.32 -7.43
CA LEU A 193 18.64 0.60 -8.29
C LEU A 193 17.88 0.96 -9.57
N ILE A 194 17.27 -0.01 -10.25
CA ILE A 194 16.50 0.23 -11.48
C ILE A 194 15.22 1.04 -11.20
N ASN A 195 14.55 0.81 -10.07
CA ASN A 195 13.35 1.55 -9.70
C ASN A 195 13.67 2.97 -9.20
N ALA A 196 14.77 3.16 -8.46
CA ALA A 196 15.27 4.49 -8.07
C ALA A 196 15.67 5.31 -9.31
N LEU A 197 16.37 4.69 -10.27
CA LEU A 197 16.70 5.31 -11.56
C LEU A 197 15.46 5.65 -12.41
N LYS A 198 14.43 4.79 -12.40
CA LYS A 198 13.15 5.08 -13.09
C LYS A 198 12.34 6.16 -12.40
N TRP A 199 12.33 6.21 -11.07
CA TRP A 199 11.65 7.24 -10.30
C TRP A 199 12.29 8.62 -10.53
N MET A 200 13.63 8.69 -10.58
CA MET A 200 14.33 9.93 -10.96
C MET A 200 14.10 10.35 -12.42
N ARG A 201 13.96 9.40 -13.36
CA ARG A 201 13.62 9.73 -14.76
C ARG A 201 12.17 10.18 -14.97
N GLY A 202 11.22 9.66 -14.20
CA GLY A 202 9.81 10.07 -14.25
C GLY A 202 9.52 11.42 -13.58
N LEU A 203 10.51 12.01 -12.88
CA LEU A 203 10.46 13.37 -12.34
C LEU A 203 11.02 14.42 -13.32
N LEU A 204 11.62 13.99 -14.43
CA LEU A 204 12.27 14.85 -15.44
C LEU A 204 11.53 14.91 -16.79
N PHE A 205 10.32 14.35 -16.88
CA PHE A 205 9.44 14.42 -18.05
C PHE A 205 7.99 14.60 -17.61
#